data_AF-A0A9P1V4X9-F1
#
_entry.id   AF-A0A9P1V4X9-F1
#
_cell.length_a   1.000
_cell.length_b   1.000
_cell.length_c   1.000
_cell.angle_alpha   90.00
_cell.angle_beta   90.00
_cell.angle_gamma   90.00
#
_symmetry.space_group_name_H-M   'P 1'
#
loop_
_entity.id
_entity.type
_entity.pdbx_description
1 polymer ?
#
loop_
_entity_poly.entity_id
_entity_poly.type
_entity_poly.pdbx_seq_one_letter_code
_entity_poly.pdbx_strand_id
1 'polypeptide(L)'
;MKKRALFLSMTALATLYIPAGQAADTERLTVVKQYVDNVLNKASDTYHGDKPSPLLADGVDPRTGQQLEWIFPDGRRAVLSNFSAQQNLMRVMSGLSQLSGDPRYQKRAEDIVRYHFQNYQDQSGLLYWGGHRFVDLKTLQPEGPSEKEMVHELKNAYPYYDLMFSVDSDATARFIRGFWNAHVYDWRILETSRHGEYGKPMGALWESKFEQQPPFFATKGLSFLNAGNDLIYSASLLYKHQQDQGALTWAKRLADQYVLPRDAKTGLGVYQFTQALKREEPTDDADTHSKFGDRAQRQFGPEFGPTALEGNMMLKGRTSTLYSENALMQLQLGKDLGPQGQDLLKWTVDGLKAFAKYAYNDQDNTFRPMIANGQDLSNYTLPRDGYYGKKGTVLKPYKAGNEFLISYARAYAIDNDPLLWKVARGIANDQGLGDIGTAPGKEIKVNMDTTNSDPYALFALLDLYHASQVADYRKLAEKIGDNIIKTRYIDGFFMASPDRQYADVDAIEPYALLALEASLRNKPQAVAPFLNGAGFTEGAYRMDDGSARVSTRDNELFLLNVGEKLQPNGRK
;
A
#
# COMPACT_ATOMS: atom_id res chain seq x y z
N MET A 1 76.88 37.60 -10.58
CA MET A 1 75.49 37.73 -11.07
C MET A 1 74.55 37.10 -10.05
N LYS A 2 73.55 37.87 -9.59
CA LYS A 2 72.59 37.52 -8.53
C LYS A 2 71.65 36.38 -8.98
N LYS A 3 71.39 35.40 -8.13
CA LYS A 3 70.17 34.58 -8.21
C LYS A 3 69.44 34.62 -6.86
N ARG A 4 68.21 35.11 -6.93
CA ARG A 4 67.26 35.32 -5.83
C ARG A 4 66.71 33.97 -5.36
N ALA A 5 66.65 33.78 -4.04
CA ALA A 5 65.84 32.73 -3.42
C ALA A 5 64.37 33.18 -3.40
N LEU A 6 63.47 32.32 -3.89
CA LEU A 6 62.02 32.53 -3.84
C LEU A 6 61.50 31.72 -2.64
N PHE A 7 61.07 32.40 -1.58
CA PHE A 7 60.33 31.79 -0.47
C PHE A 7 58.87 31.65 -0.89
N LEU A 8 58.36 30.42 -0.96
CA LEU A 8 56.94 30.12 -1.12
C LEU A 8 56.37 29.89 0.29
N SER A 9 55.55 30.81 0.80
CA SER A 9 54.80 30.62 2.05
C SER A 9 53.59 29.72 1.78
N MET A 10 53.62 28.49 2.28
CA MET A 10 52.44 27.63 2.36
C MET A 10 51.54 28.14 3.49
N THR A 11 50.44 28.79 3.15
CA THR A 11 49.36 29.11 4.08
C THR A 11 48.56 27.83 4.33
N ALA A 12 48.74 27.23 5.51
CA ALA A 12 47.91 26.12 5.97
C ALA A 12 46.50 26.66 6.26
N LEU A 13 45.53 26.36 5.38
CA LEU A 13 44.12 26.47 5.73
C LEU A 13 43.81 25.37 6.75
N ALA A 14 43.79 25.73 8.03
CA ALA A 14 43.19 24.91 9.06
C ALA A 14 41.68 24.82 8.78
N THR A 15 41.27 23.71 8.15
CA THR A 15 39.87 23.30 8.11
C THR A 15 39.46 22.97 9.54
N LEU A 16 38.69 23.86 10.15
CA LEU A 16 37.98 23.59 11.40
C LEU A 16 37.07 22.38 11.15
N TYR A 17 37.50 21.21 11.62
CA TYR A 17 36.65 20.04 11.75
C TYR A 17 35.64 20.36 12.85
N ILE A 18 34.47 20.87 12.46
CA ILE A 18 33.32 20.95 13.35
C ILE A 18 32.86 19.50 13.53
N PRO A 19 32.97 18.89 14.73
CA PRO A 19 32.34 17.60 14.96
C PRO A 19 30.86 17.77 14.65
N ALA A 20 30.28 16.87 13.86
CA ALA A 20 28.86 16.86 13.57
C ALA A 20 28.11 16.79 14.91
N GLY A 21 27.69 17.95 15.43
CA GLY A 21 26.85 18.02 16.60
C GLY A 21 25.58 17.24 16.29
N GLN A 22 25.25 16.27 17.14
CA GLN A 22 23.91 15.73 17.20
C GLN A 22 22.97 16.92 17.34
N ALA A 23 22.28 17.27 16.25
CA ALA A 23 21.16 18.19 16.34
C ALA A 23 20.22 17.62 17.41
N ALA A 24 19.87 18.43 18.41
CA ALA A 24 18.98 17.99 19.47
C ALA A 24 17.70 17.39 18.87
N ASP A 25 17.21 16.29 19.45
CA ASP A 25 16.01 15.63 18.95
C ASP A 25 14.83 16.59 18.97
N THR A 26 14.11 16.67 17.85
CA THR A 26 12.86 17.44 17.77
C THR A 26 11.78 16.71 18.58
N GLU A 27 10.74 17.45 18.97
CA GLU A 27 9.57 16.86 19.64
C GLU A 27 8.97 15.72 18.81
N ARG A 28 8.84 15.90 17.48
CA ARG A 28 8.35 14.87 16.55
C ARG A 28 9.19 13.59 16.56
N LEU A 29 10.52 13.72 16.46
CA LEU A 29 11.40 12.55 16.48
C LEU A 29 11.33 11.84 17.84
N THR A 30 11.24 12.60 18.93
CA THR A 30 11.07 12.07 20.29
C THR A 30 9.75 11.30 20.43
N VAL A 31 8.64 11.82 19.91
CA VAL A 31 7.33 11.15 19.93
C VAL A 31 7.38 9.85 19.13
N VAL A 32 7.95 9.85 17.93
CA VAL A 32 8.07 8.60 17.14
C VAL A 32 8.97 7.59 17.85
N LYS A 33 10.07 8.04 18.48
CA LYS A 33 10.93 7.18 19.26
C LYS A 33 10.17 6.52 20.43
N GLN A 34 9.41 7.31 21.19
CA GLN A 34 8.58 6.81 22.30
C GLN A 34 7.50 5.85 21.81
N TYR A 35 6.86 6.14 20.68
CA TYR A 35 5.90 5.23 20.05
C TYR A 35 6.54 3.87 19.76
N VAL A 36 7.70 3.83 19.09
CA VAL A 36 8.36 2.57 18.76
C VAL A 36 8.82 1.85 20.04
N ASP A 37 9.32 2.56 21.05
CA ASP A 37 9.63 1.98 22.36
C ASP A 37 8.37 1.32 22.99
N ASN A 38 7.19 1.96 22.87
CA ASN A 38 5.91 1.43 23.37
C ASN A 38 5.44 0.20 22.58
N VAL A 39 5.59 0.21 21.25
CA VAL A 39 5.28 -0.96 20.40
C VAL A 39 6.16 -2.14 20.80
N LEU A 40 7.48 -1.94 20.89
CA LEU A 40 8.43 -2.99 21.26
C LEU A 40 8.25 -3.50 22.69
N ASN A 41 7.54 -2.75 23.54
CA ASN A 41 7.11 -3.18 24.86
C ASN A 41 5.77 -3.94 24.79
N LYS A 42 4.67 -3.26 24.45
CA LYS A 42 3.31 -3.79 24.59
C LYS A 42 2.90 -4.78 23.49
N ALA A 43 3.43 -4.65 22.28
CA ALA A 43 3.14 -5.58 21.19
C ALA A 43 4.08 -6.80 21.18
N SER A 44 5.09 -6.84 22.06
CA SER A 44 6.06 -7.93 22.07
C SER A 44 5.50 -9.27 22.52
N ASP A 45 6.21 -10.33 22.19
CA ASP A 45 5.96 -11.67 22.72
C ASP A 45 6.15 -11.70 24.24
N THR A 46 5.04 -11.92 24.96
CA THR A 46 5.01 -12.05 26.42
C THR A 46 4.61 -13.46 26.87
N TYR A 47 4.58 -14.42 25.94
CA TYR A 47 4.06 -15.77 26.16
C TYR A 47 5.16 -16.80 26.40
N HIS A 48 6.42 -16.45 26.15
CA HIS A 48 7.57 -17.36 26.19
C HIS A 48 8.61 -17.01 27.27
N GLY A 49 8.16 -16.46 28.41
CA GLY A 49 9.02 -16.19 29.57
C GLY A 49 10.20 -15.26 29.26
N ASP A 50 11.40 -15.65 29.67
CA ASP A 50 12.65 -14.92 29.44
C ASP A 50 13.27 -15.18 28.05
N LYS A 51 12.58 -15.94 27.19
CA LYS A 51 13.02 -16.28 25.82
C LYS A 51 11.96 -15.87 24.78
N PRO A 52 11.54 -14.59 24.74
CA PRO A 52 10.56 -14.13 23.77
C PRO A 52 11.12 -14.24 22.34
N SER A 53 10.24 -14.58 21.39
CA SER A 53 10.52 -14.37 19.97
C SER A 53 10.62 -12.86 19.67
N PRO A 54 11.25 -12.45 18.55
CA PRO A 54 11.32 -11.04 18.18
C PRO A 54 10.00 -10.51 17.60
N LEU A 55 9.00 -11.36 17.34
CA LEU A 55 7.74 -11.01 16.70
C LEU A 55 6.93 -10.00 17.52
N LEU A 56 5.95 -9.39 16.85
CA LEU A 56 5.07 -8.38 17.40
C LEU A 56 3.61 -8.73 17.07
N ALA A 57 2.69 -8.39 17.96
CA ALA A 57 1.26 -8.39 17.68
C ALA A 57 0.90 -7.21 16.76
N ASP A 58 -0.06 -7.40 15.87
CA ASP A 58 -0.50 -6.38 14.90
C ASP A 58 -1.30 -5.26 15.58
N GLY A 59 -2.10 -5.63 16.60
CA GLY A 59 -2.98 -4.70 17.30
C GLY A 59 -2.78 -4.72 18.81
N VAL A 60 -2.88 -3.55 19.43
CA VAL A 60 -2.79 -3.38 20.88
C VAL A 60 -3.85 -2.39 21.34
N ASP A 61 -4.64 -2.72 22.36
CA ASP A 61 -5.42 -1.71 23.08
C ASP A 61 -4.43 -0.88 23.90
N PRO A 62 -4.19 0.39 23.55
CA PRO A 62 -3.09 1.15 24.16
C PRO A 62 -3.32 1.42 25.65
N ARG A 63 -4.58 1.39 26.10
CA ARG A 63 -4.99 1.63 27.49
C ARG A 63 -4.54 0.50 28.42
N THR A 64 -4.66 -0.74 27.94
CA THR A 64 -4.46 -1.95 28.76
C THR A 64 -3.22 -2.74 28.37
N GLY A 65 -2.74 -2.59 27.13
CA GLY A 65 -1.74 -3.47 26.54
C GLY A 65 -2.31 -4.79 26.01
N GLN A 66 -3.64 -4.97 26.02
CA GLN A 66 -4.26 -6.18 25.46
C GLN A 66 -3.96 -6.29 23.97
N GLN A 67 -3.35 -7.39 23.56
CA GLN A 67 -3.04 -7.67 22.17
C GLN A 67 -4.29 -8.19 21.43
N LEU A 68 -4.45 -7.79 20.18
CA LEU A 68 -5.58 -8.17 19.32
C LEU A 68 -5.54 -9.68 19.01
N GLU A 69 -6.70 -10.32 19.11
CA GLU A 69 -6.84 -11.76 18.90
C GLU A 69 -7.79 -12.11 17.76
N TRP A 70 -7.44 -13.18 17.03
CA TRP A 70 -8.37 -13.91 16.17
C TRP A 70 -9.08 -15.02 16.95
N ILE A 71 -10.41 -15.11 16.83
CA ILE A 71 -11.20 -16.16 17.50
C ILE A 71 -11.60 -17.23 16.47
N PHE A 72 -11.04 -18.43 16.64
CA PHE A 72 -11.30 -19.59 15.79
C PHE A 72 -12.65 -20.25 16.09
N PRO A 73 -13.17 -21.13 15.19
CA PRO A 73 -14.49 -21.74 15.34
C PRO A 73 -14.73 -22.50 16.65
N ASP A 74 -13.68 -23.09 17.22
CA ASP A 74 -13.69 -23.82 18.50
C ASP A 74 -13.62 -22.89 19.74
N GLY A 75 -13.45 -21.58 19.55
CA GLY A 75 -13.27 -20.59 20.60
C GLY A 75 -11.82 -20.36 21.00
N ARG A 76 -10.85 -21.04 20.37
CA ARG A 76 -9.43 -20.77 20.56
C ARG A 76 -9.08 -19.35 20.11
N ARG A 77 -8.23 -18.67 20.88
CA ARG A 77 -7.80 -17.28 20.66
C ARG A 77 -6.33 -17.24 20.34
N ALA A 78 -5.99 -16.87 19.10
CA ALA A 78 -4.62 -16.62 18.68
C ALA A 78 -4.34 -15.12 18.68
N VAL A 79 -3.17 -14.70 19.17
CA VAL A 79 -2.74 -13.30 19.03
C VAL A 79 -2.24 -13.10 17.61
N LEU A 80 -2.82 -12.13 16.92
CA LEU A 80 -2.54 -11.89 15.51
C LEU A 80 -1.13 -11.28 15.35
N SER A 81 -0.21 -12.03 14.74
CA SER A 81 1.09 -11.54 14.27
C SER A 81 1.20 -11.84 12.77
N ASN A 82 0.77 -10.91 11.92
CA ASN A 82 0.84 -11.03 10.48
C ASN A 82 1.93 -10.08 9.95
N PHE A 83 3.08 -10.64 9.59
CA PHE A 83 4.21 -9.80 9.16
C PHE A 83 3.91 -8.98 7.91
N SER A 84 2.98 -9.41 7.04
CA SER A 84 2.57 -8.58 5.89
C SER A 84 1.86 -7.28 6.30
N ALA A 85 1.28 -7.24 7.51
CA ALA A 85 0.63 -6.10 8.14
C ALA A 85 1.55 -5.36 9.14
N GLN A 86 2.87 -5.43 8.96
CA GLN A 86 3.84 -4.71 9.80
C GLN A 86 4.91 -3.98 8.96
N GLN A 87 4.69 -3.88 7.66
CA GLN A 87 5.70 -3.44 6.70
C GLN A 87 5.89 -1.91 6.70
N ASN A 88 4.92 -1.13 7.18
CA ASN A 88 5.13 0.28 7.49
C ASN A 88 5.89 0.44 8.80
N LEU A 89 5.60 -0.37 9.82
CA LEU A 89 6.38 -0.39 11.05
C LEU A 89 7.86 -0.70 10.78
N MET A 90 8.17 -1.66 9.90
CA MET A 90 9.55 -1.94 9.52
C MET A 90 10.24 -0.71 8.90
N ARG A 91 9.54 0.03 8.03
CA ARG A 91 10.05 1.28 7.43
C ARG A 91 10.24 2.38 8.48
N VAL A 92 9.33 2.48 9.44
CA VAL A 92 9.42 3.41 10.59
C VAL A 92 10.64 3.09 11.43
N MET A 93 10.89 1.82 11.77
CA MET A 93 12.03 1.40 12.58
C MET A 93 13.37 1.70 11.89
N SER A 94 13.49 1.39 10.60
CA SER A 94 14.66 1.75 9.81
C SER A 94 14.86 3.27 9.72
N GLY A 95 13.80 4.03 9.39
CA GLY A 95 13.86 5.49 9.30
C GLY A 95 14.21 6.17 10.63
N LEU A 96 13.66 5.67 11.74
CA LEU A 96 13.95 6.14 13.09
C LEU A 96 15.43 5.93 13.44
N SER A 97 15.99 4.74 13.17
CA SER A 97 17.42 4.48 13.38
C SER A 97 18.30 5.41 12.54
N GLN A 98 17.96 5.68 11.28
CA GLN A 98 18.71 6.58 10.41
C GLN A 98 18.70 8.04 10.90
N LEU A 99 17.57 8.52 11.42
CA LEU A 99 17.41 9.92 11.84
C LEU A 99 17.88 10.20 13.27
N SER A 100 17.75 9.23 14.19
CA SER A 100 18.19 9.34 15.59
C SER A 100 19.63 8.89 15.81
N GLY A 101 20.16 8.02 14.94
CA GLY A 101 21.45 7.37 15.12
C GLY A 101 21.44 6.22 16.13
N ASP A 102 20.29 5.85 16.71
CA ASP A 102 20.15 4.69 17.59
C ASP A 102 19.86 3.43 16.77
N PRO A 103 20.80 2.47 16.67
CA PRO A 103 20.67 1.33 15.76
C PRO A 103 19.71 0.25 16.26
N ARG A 104 19.17 0.35 17.49
CA ARG A 104 18.37 -0.73 18.09
C ARG A 104 17.10 -1.06 17.31
N TYR A 105 16.46 -0.07 16.69
CA TYR A 105 15.22 -0.26 15.95
C TYR A 105 15.46 -0.98 14.64
N GLN A 106 16.45 -0.52 13.86
CA GLN A 106 16.93 -1.25 12.68
C GLN A 106 17.27 -2.70 13.04
N LYS A 107 18.06 -2.91 14.11
CA LYS A 107 18.43 -4.26 14.55
C LYS A 107 17.20 -5.13 14.86
N ARG A 108 16.19 -4.60 15.57
CA ARG A 108 14.97 -5.36 15.88
C ARG A 108 14.17 -5.69 14.62
N ALA A 109 14.10 -4.78 13.64
CA ALA A 109 13.45 -5.05 12.36
C ALA A 109 14.17 -6.18 11.60
N GLU A 110 15.50 -6.16 11.58
CA GLU A 110 16.33 -7.23 11.01
C GLU A 110 16.13 -8.58 11.72
N ASP A 111 16.04 -8.56 13.06
CA ASP A 111 15.80 -9.76 13.85
C ASP A 111 14.42 -10.37 13.57
N ILE A 112 13.38 -9.55 13.38
CA ILE A 112 12.03 -10.00 12.97
C ILE A 112 12.09 -10.65 11.58
N VAL A 113 12.72 -10.00 10.60
CA VAL A 113 12.88 -10.55 9.24
C VAL A 113 13.60 -11.89 9.28
N ARG A 114 14.74 -11.96 9.96
CA ARG A 114 15.55 -13.18 10.08
C ARG A 114 14.75 -14.31 10.70
N TYR A 115 13.94 -14.02 11.71
CA TYR A 115 13.10 -15.02 12.37
C TYR A 115 12.00 -15.57 11.44
N HIS A 116 11.41 -14.72 10.58
CA HIS A 116 10.45 -15.16 9.57
C HIS A 116 11.08 -16.07 8.52
N PHE A 117 12.26 -15.73 8.00
CA PHE A 117 12.96 -16.62 7.08
C PHE A 117 13.36 -17.94 7.71
N GLN A 118 13.77 -17.93 8.98
CA GLN A 118 14.20 -19.13 9.69
C GLN A 118 13.04 -20.10 10.01
N ASN A 119 11.86 -19.58 10.36
CA ASN A 119 10.78 -20.40 10.94
C ASN A 119 9.49 -20.41 10.12
N TYR A 120 9.26 -19.37 9.31
CA TYR A 120 7.97 -19.10 8.67
C TYR A 120 8.06 -18.95 7.15
N GLN A 121 9.15 -19.41 6.55
CA GLN A 121 9.29 -19.57 5.11
C GLN A 121 9.17 -21.05 4.74
N ASP A 122 8.22 -21.38 3.87
CA ASP A 122 8.04 -22.75 3.41
C ASP A 122 9.13 -23.16 2.40
N GLN A 123 9.12 -24.43 1.98
CA GLN A 123 10.11 -24.95 1.05
C GLN A 123 10.04 -24.29 -0.33
N SER A 124 8.85 -23.84 -0.77
CA SER A 124 8.68 -23.11 -2.03
C SER A 124 9.26 -21.68 -1.98
N GLY A 125 9.48 -21.16 -0.78
CA GLY A 125 9.96 -19.81 -0.52
C GLY A 125 8.88 -18.85 -0.03
N LEU A 126 7.61 -19.25 -0.05
CA LEU A 126 6.49 -18.41 0.42
C LEU A 126 6.53 -18.27 1.95
N LEU A 127 6.17 -17.08 2.44
CA LEU A 127 6.04 -16.82 3.87
C LEU A 127 4.63 -17.16 4.37
N TYR A 128 4.52 -17.60 5.62
CA TYR A 128 3.24 -17.75 6.33
C TYR A 128 2.73 -16.38 6.82
N TRP A 129 2.22 -15.60 5.86
CA TRP A 129 1.72 -14.24 6.05
C TRP A 129 0.64 -13.91 5.01
N GLY A 130 0.17 -12.68 4.99
CA GLY A 130 -0.75 -12.18 3.95
C GLY A 130 -2.20 -12.36 4.33
N GLY A 131 -3.08 -12.30 3.33
CA GLY A 131 -4.53 -12.24 3.54
C GLY A 131 -5.11 -13.43 4.31
N HIS A 132 -4.48 -14.60 4.26
CA HIS A 132 -5.07 -15.83 4.81
C HIS A 132 -4.12 -16.67 5.66
N ARG A 133 -2.95 -16.13 6.03
CA ARG A 133 -2.00 -16.81 6.93
C ARG A 133 -1.34 -15.78 7.84
N PHE A 134 -1.08 -16.17 9.08
CA PHE A 134 -0.36 -15.37 10.06
C PHE A 134 0.32 -16.29 11.07
N VAL A 135 1.03 -15.74 12.07
CA VAL A 135 1.61 -16.50 13.18
C VAL A 135 0.83 -16.17 14.46
N ASP A 136 0.40 -17.19 15.20
CA ASP A 136 -0.11 -16.98 16.56
C ASP A 136 1.05 -16.65 17.49
N LEU A 137 1.11 -15.41 18.00
CA LEU A 137 2.21 -14.97 18.87
C LEU A 137 2.30 -15.78 20.17
N LYS A 138 1.20 -16.42 20.60
CA LYS A 138 1.17 -17.23 21.83
C LYS A 138 1.88 -18.57 21.69
N THR A 139 1.76 -19.19 20.52
CA THR A 139 2.21 -20.57 20.27
C THR A 139 3.34 -20.65 19.24
N LEU A 140 3.63 -19.54 18.57
CA LEU A 140 4.57 -19.41 17.47
C LEU A 140 4.26 -20.36 16.30
N GLN A 141 3.02 -20.82 16.18
CA GLN A 141 2.54 -21.65 15.09
C GLN A 141 1.95 -20.81 13.95
N PRO A 142 2.15 -21.21 12.68
CA PRO A 142 1.47 -20.58 11.57
C PRO A 142 -0.01 -20.99 11.52
N GLU A 143 -0.88 -20.01 11.36
CA GLU A 143 -2.34 -20.15 11.41
C GLU A 143 -2.98 -19.91 10.02
N GLY A 144 -4.24 -20.34 9.88
CA GLY A 144 -5.05 -20.15 8.67
C GLY A 144 -6.52 -19.86 9.01
N PRO A 145 -6.95 -18.58 9.08
CA PRO A 145 -8.29 -18.22 9.51
C PRO A 145 -9.39 -18.52 8.48
N SER A 146 -9.04 -18.77 7.21
CA SER A 146 -9.97 -19.16 6.15
C SER A 146 -9.75 -20.63 5.80
N GLU A 147 -10.59 -21.54 6.32
CA GLU A 147 -10.43 -23.00 6.12
C GLU A 147 -10.39 -23.40 4.63
N LYS A 148 -11.10 -22.66 3.77
CA LYS A 148 -11.14 -22.92 2.32
C LYS A 148 -9.98 -22.25 1.56
N GLU A 149 -9.18 -21.43 2.22
CA GLU A 149 -8.17 -20.58 1.61
C GLU A 149 -6.89 -20.56 2.46
N MET A 150 -6.33 -21.74 2.78
CA MET A 150 -5.02 -21.85 3.45
C MET A 150 -3.86 -21.58 2.46
N VAL A 151 -3.87 -20.41 1.84
CA VAL A 151 -3.04 -20.02 0.68
C VAL A 151 -2.33 -18.69 0.93
N HIS A 152 -1.31 -18.41 0.13
CA HIS A 152 -0.63 -17.13 0.13
C HIS A 152 -1.43 -16.09 -0.65
N GLU A 153 -1.56 -14.89 -0.10
CA GLU A 153 -2.24 -13.76 -0.73
C GLU A 153 -1.63 -12.42 -0.28
N LEU A 154 -1.23 -11.58 -1.25
CA LEU A 154 -0.89 -10.18 -1.04
C LEU A 154 -1.77 -9.31 -1.93
N LYS A 155 -2.30 -8.21 -1.39
CA LYS A 155 -3.13 -7.24 -2.09
C LYS A 155 -2.76 -5.83 -1.66
N ASN A 156 -2.03 -5.10 -2.50
CA ASN A 156 -1.46 -3.79 -2.18
C ASN A 156 -0.63 -3.82 -0.88
N ALA A 157 0.13 -4.90 -0.66
CA ALA A 157 0.90 -5.06 0.58
C ALA A 157 2.21 -4.26 0.55
N TYR A 158 2.91 -4.29 -0.59
CA TYR A 158 4.23 -3.69 -0.80
C TYR A 158 5.21 -3.94 0.36
N PRO A 159 5.63 -5.20 0.59
CA PRO A 159 6.59 -5.51 1.65
C PRO A 159 7.89 -4.72 1.54
N TYR A 160 8.58 -4.52 2.67
CA TYR A 160 9.82 -3.76 2.70
C TYR A 160 11.01 -4.60 2.22
N TYR A 161 11.01 -4.93 0.93
CA TYR A 161 12.00 -5.82 0.33
C TYR A 161 13.44 -5.32 0.48
N ASP A 162 13.68 -4.00 0.50
CA ASP A 162 15.03 -3.46 0.70
C ASP A 162 15.63 -3.93 2.06
N LEU A 163 14.82 -3.93 3.12
CA LEU A 163 15.23 -4.48 4.43
C LEU A 163 15.39 -6.00 4.37
N MET A 164 14.47 -6.69 3.69
CA MET A 164 14.53 -8.15 3.57
C MET A 164 15.82 -8.59 2.87
N PHE A 165 16.17 -7.95 1.75
CA PHE A 165 17.40 -8.20 1.01
C PHE A 165 18.65 -7.88 1.82
N SER A 166 18.63 -6.85 2.68
CA SER A 166 19.78 -6.52 3.54
C SER A 166 20.02 -7.53 4.66
N VAL A 167 18.97 -8.28 5.06
CA VAL A 167 19.05 -9.32 6.09
C VAL A 167 19.44 -10.66 5.50
N ASP A 168 18.72 -11.10 4.46
CA ASP A 168 18.98 -12.35 3.76
C ASP A 168 18.52 -12.24 2.30
N SER A 169 19.49 -12.05 1.41
CA SER A 169 19.21 -11.83 0.00
C SER A 169 18.74 -13.10 -0.73
N ASP A 170 19.19 -14.28 -0.32
CA ASP A 170 18.76 -15.54 -0.92
C ASP A 170 17.34 -15.89 -0.50
N ALA A 171 17.02 -15.79 0.79
CA ALA A 171 15.67 -16.04 1.30
C ALA A 171 14.65 -15.07 0.68
N THR A 172 15.03 -13.80 0.52
CA THR A 172 14.18 -12.80 -0.16
C THR A 172 13.99 -13.13 -1.64
N ALA A 173 15.06 -13.48 -2.35
CA ALA A 173 14.96 -13.84 -3.77
C ALA A 173 14.16 -15.14 -3.98
N ARG A 174 14.31 -16.13 -3.09
CA ARG A 174 13.47 -17.35 -3.05
C ARG A 174 12.00 -17.00 -2.84
N PHE A 175 11.68 -16.09 -1.91
CA PHE A 175 10.32 -15.62 -1.72
C PHE A 175 9.73 -15.02 -2.99
N ILE A 176 10.43 -14.08 -3.63
CA ILE A 176 9.91 -13.38 -4.81
C ILE A 176 9.71 -14.36 -5.98
N ARG A 177 10.65 -15.27 -6.21
CA ARG A 177 10.52 -16.31 -7.25
C ARG A 177 9.38 -17.29 -6.93
N GLY A 178 9.26 -17.73 -5.67
CA GLY A 178 8.17 -18.59 -5.21
C GLY A 178 6.79 -17.92 -5.32
N PHE A 179 6.72 -16.62 -5.04
CA PHE A 179 5.52 -15.80 -5.17
C PHE A 179 5.01 -15.78 -6.62
N TRP A 180 5.89 -15.48 -7.57
CA TRP A 180 5.53 -15.54 -8.99
C TRP A 180 5.19 -16.96 -9.46
N ASN A 181 5.97 -17.96 -9.04
CA ASN A 181 5.72 -19.36 -9.38
C ASN A 181 4.33 -19.84 -8.94
N ALA A 182 3.87 -19.40 -7.77
CA ALA A 182 2.59 -19.83 -7.23
C ALA A 182 1.38 -19.04 -7.75
N HIS A 183 1.58 -17.77 -8.12
CA HIS A 183 0.49 -16.87 -8.52
C HIS A 183 0.33 -16.71 -10.03
N VAL A 184 1.30 -17.12 -10.85
CA VAL A 184 1.14 -17.23 -12.31
C VAL A 184 0.69 -18.64 -12.65
N TYR A 185 -0.59 -18.79 -13.02
CA TYR A 185 -1.21 -20.08 -13.35
C TYR A 185 -0.83 -20.54 -14.76
N ASP A 186 -0.73 -19.62 -15.72
CA ASP A 186 -0.24 -19.90 -17.07
C ASP A 186 0.68 -18.75 -17.53
N TRP A 187 1.97 -19.04 -17.62
CA TRP A 187 3.00 -18.09 -18.04
C TRP A 187 2.87 -17.71 -19.52
N ARG A 188 2.32 -18.58 -20.38
CA ARG A 188 2.18 -18.31 -21.81
C ARG A 188 1.28 -17.11 -22.07
N ILE A 189 0.23 -16.99 -21.29
CA ILE A 189 -0.78 -15.92 -21.44
C ILE A 189 -0.77 -14.93 -20.28
N LEU A 190 0.10 -15.15 -19.28
CA LEU A 190 0.14 -14.39 -18.03
C LEU A 190 -1.18 -14.45 -17.25
N GLU A 191 -1.80 -15.63 -17.17
CA GLU A 191 -2.93 -15.85 -16.27
C GLU A 191 -2.44 -15.77 -14.83
N THR A 192 -2.87 -14.74 -14.10
CA THR A 192 -2.49 -14.51 -12.71
C THR A 192 -3.66 -14.77 -11.76
N SER A 193 -3.33 -15.04 -10.50
CA SER A 193 -4.29 -15.21 -9.42
C SER A 193 -3.85 -14.42 -8.20
N ARG A 194 -4.82 -13.91 -7.47
CA ARG A 194 -4.64 -13.36 -6.11
C ARG A 194 -4.19 -14.41 -5.09
N HIS A 195 -4.29 -15.70 -5.42
CA HIS A 195 -3.96 -16.84 -4.57
C HIS A 195 -2.86 -17.72 -5.13
N GLY A 196 -1.88 -18.05 -4.28
CA GLY A 196 -0.83 -19.03 -4.55
C GLY A 196 -0.80 -20.12 -3.48
N GLU A 197 -0.68 -21.37 -3.92
CA GLU A 197 -0.55 -22.50 -3.00
C GLU A 197 0.87 -22.58 -2.44
N TYR A 198 0.99 -23.00 -1.18
CA TYR A 198 2.26 -23.37 -0.54
C TYR A 198 2.79 -24.69 -1.13
N GLY A 199 4.10 -24.93 -0.98
CA GLY A 199 4.74 -26.21 -1.33
C GLY A 199 4.87 -26.49 -2.83
N LYS A 200 4.57 -25.52 -3.71
CA LYS A 200 4.69 -25.72 -5.15
C LYS A 200 6.15 -25.85 -5.58
N PRO A 201 6.52 -26.89 -6.36
CA PRO A 201 7.84 -26.96 -6.96
C PRO A 201 8.05 -25.80 -7.95
N MET A 202 9.30 -25.36 -8.11
CA MET A 202 9.65 -24.29 -9.04
C MET A 202 9.48 -24.75 -10.50
N GLY A 203 8.74 -23.99 -11.30
CA GLY A 203 8.61 -24.18 -12.74
C GLY A 203 9.72 -23.48 -13.55
N ALA A 204 9.47 -23.27 -14.84
CA ALA A 204 10.39 -22.57 -15.74
C ALA A 204 10.51 -21.05 -15.44
N LEU A 205 9.55 -20.50 -14.68
CA LEU A 205 9.56 -19.12 -14.21
C LEU A 205 9.85 -18.14 -15.36
N TRP A 206 10.91 -17.33 -15.25
CA TRP A 206 11.25 -16.30 -16.22
C TRP A 206 11.60 -16.83 -17.62
N GLU A 207 12.00 -18.10 -17.74
CA GLU A 207 12.33 -18.75 -19.02
C GLU A 207 11.08 -19.25 -19.78
N SER A 208 9.91 -19.14 -19.18
CA SER A 208 8.65 -19.49 -19.83
C SER A 208 8.45 -18.71 -21.13
N LYS A 209 7.88 -19.36 -22.14
CA LYS A 209 7.48 -18.67 -23.37
C LYS A 209 6.26 -17.80 -23.09
N PHE A 210 6.16 -16.65 -23.76
CA PHE A 210 5.03 -15.73 -23.65
C PHE A 210 4.44 -15.44 -25.03
N GLU A 211 3.12 -15.42 -25.09
CA GLU A 211 2.32 -15.10 -26.27
C GLU A 211 1.23 -14.10 -25.86
N GLN A 212 1.36 -12.85 -26.32
CA GLN A 212 0.38 -11.80 -26.02
C GLN A 212 -1.02 -12.20 -26.49
N GLN A 213 -2.00 -12.08 -25.58
CA GLN A 213 -3.41 -12.32 -25.89
C GLN A 213 -4.15 -11.00 -26.12
N PRO A 214 -5.30 -11.03 -26.85
CA PRO A 214 -6.19 -9.88 -26.94
C PRO A 214 -6.75 -9.46 -25.57
N PRO A 215 -7.08 -8.17 -25.37
CA PRO A 215 -7.68 -7.69 -24.12
C PRO A 215 -8.88 -8.51 -23.64
N PHE A 216 -8.97 -8.72 -22.32
CA PHE A 216 -10.05 -9.43 -21.65
C PHE A 216 -10.27 -10.87 -22.11
N PHE A 217 -9.20 -11.60 -22.45
CA PHE A 217 -9.28 -13.05 -22.65
C PHE A 217 -9.79 -13.76 -21.39
N ALA A 218 -10.51 -14.88 -21.57
CA ALA A 218 -11.18 -15.58 -20.48
C ALA A 218 -10.24 -16.55 -19.75
N THR A 219 -10.20 -16.47 -18.42
CA THR A 219 -9.31 -17.29 -17.56
C THR A 219 -9.99 -17.71 -16.25
N LYS A 220 -9.39 -18.66 -15.53
CA LYS A 220 -9.86 -19.03 -14.18
C LYS A 220 -9.29 -18.09 -13.11
N GLY A 221 -8.00 -17.80 -13.21
CA GLY A 221 -7.28 -16.83 -12.39
C GLY A 221 -7.88 -15.43 -12.55
N LEU A 222 -8.07 -14.75 -11.42
CA LEU A 222 -8.58 -13.38 -11.41
C LEU A 222 -7.39 -12.42 -11.33
N SER A 223 -7.10 -11.74 -12.44
CA SER A 223 -5.98 -10.82 -12.61
C SER A 223 -6.21 -9.46 -11.94
N PHE A 224 -6.71 -9.46 -10.70
CA PHE A 224 -6.94 -8.22 -9.96
C PHE A 224 -5.64 -7.45 -9.74
N LEU A 225 -5.67 -6.16 -10.04
CA LEU A 225 -4.51 -5.29 -9.95
C LEU A 225 -3.96 -5.17 -8.54
N ASN A 226 -4.76 -5.38 -7.49
CA ASN A 226 -4.21 -5.34 -6.13
C ASN A 226 -3.17 -6.43 -5.86
N ALA A 227 -3.37 -7.65 -6.38
CA ALA A 227 -2.34 -8.69 -6.35
C ALA A 227 -1.29 -8.49 -7.46
N GLY A 228 -1.71 -8.00 -8.63
CA GLY A 228 -0.80 -7.65 -9.72
C GLY A 228 0.26 -6.61 -9.33
N ASN A 229 -0.13 -5.66 -8.49
CA ASN A 229 0.74 -4.63 -7.90
C ASN A 229 1.90 -5.27 -7.13
N ASP A 230 1.62 -6.23 -6.25
CA ASP A 230 2.65 -6.92 -5.46
C ASP A 230 3.56 -7.78 -6.34
N LEU A 231 3.04 -8.40 -7.41
CA LEU A 231 3.85 -9.14 -8.39
C LEU A 231 4.81 -8.19 -9.13
N ILE A 232 4.31 -7.10 -9.70
CA ILE A 232 5.14 -6.09 -10.42
C ILE A 232 6.20 -5.54 -9.47
N TYR A 233 5.80 -5.12 -8.27
CA TYR A 233 6.69 -4.54 -7.28
C TYR A 233 7.79 -5.52 -6.87
N SER A 234 7.44 -6.72 -6.44
CA SER A 234 8.42 -7.73 -6.00
C SER A 234 9.45 -8.09 -7.08
N ALA A 235 9.03 -8.37 -8.32
CA ALA A 235 9.96 -8.69 -9.40
C ALA A 235 10.88 -7.51 -9.76
N SER A 236 10.36 -6.28 -9.70
CA SER A 236 11.19 -5.10 -9.92
C SER A 236 12.24 -4.88 -8.83
N LEU A 237 11.91 -5.19 -7.57
CA LEU A 237 12.85 -5.15 -6.45
C LEU A 237 13.89 -6.27 -6.55
N LEU A 238 13.50 -7.46 -7.02
CA LEU A 238 14.45 -8.52 -7.34
C LEU A 238 15.46 -8.08 -8.40
N TYR A 239 15.00 -7.42 -9.47
CA TYR A 239 15.90 -6.82 -10.45
C TYR A 239 16.83 -5.77 -9.82
N LYS A 240 16.28 -4.86 -9.00
CA LYS A 240 17.07 -3.80 -8.36
C LYS A 240 18.23 -4.35 -7.53
N HIS A 241 17.98 -5.41 -6.74
CA HIS A 241 18.95 -5.98 -5.81
C HIS A 241 19.87 -7.05 -6.42
N GLN A 242 19.39 -7.83 -7.40
CA GLN A 242 20.12 -8.99 -7.94
C GLN A 242 20.42 -8.90 -9.44
N GLN A 243 20.02 -7.79 -10.09
CA GLN A 243 20.16 -7.57 -11.53
C GLN A 243 19.52 -8.69 -12.39
N ASP A 244 18.48 -9.34 -11.86
CA ASP A 244 17.70 -10.39 -12.54
C ASP A 244 16.87 -9.79 -13.70
N GLN A 245 17.39 -9.93 -14.91
CA GLN A 245 16.75 -9.40 -16.14
C GLN A 245 15.45 -10.13 -16.48
N GLY A 246 15.31 -11.39 -16.08
CA GLY A 246 14.09 -12.16 -16.24
C GLY A 246 12.97 -11.52 -15.44
N ALA A 247 13.24 -11.26 -14.15
CA ALA A 247 12.30 -10.59 -13.27
C ALA A 247 11.85 -9.22 -13.82
N LEU A 248 12.78 -8.37 -14.29
CA LEU A 248 12.40 -7.07 -14.87
C LEU A 248 11.54 -7.21 -16.13
N THR A 249 11.88 -8.14 -17.02
CA THR A 249 11.12 -8.42 -18.24
C THR A 249 9.66 -8.76 -17.90
N TRP A 250 9.45 -9.66 -16.94
CA TRP A 250 8.11 -10.07 -16.53
C TRP A 250 7.37 -9.01 -15.71
N ALA A 251 8.07 -8.22 -14.88
CA ALA A 251 7.47 -7.08 -14.18
C ALA A 251 6.90 -6.05 -15.16
N LYS A 252 7.69 -5.62 -16.16
CA LYS A 252 7.24 -4.68 -17.20
C LYS A 252 6.12 -5.26 -18.05
N ARG A 253 6.23 -6.54 -18.42
CA ARG A 253 5.20 -7.25 -19.20
C ARG A 253 3.86 -7.34 -18.45
N LEU A 254 3.89 -7.65 -17.15
CA LEU A 254 2.69 -7.69 -16.32
C LEU A 254 2.09 -6.29 -16.16
N ALA A 255 2.91 -5.26 -15.94
CA ALA A 255 2.42 -3.88 -15.91
C ALA A 255 1.72 -3.50 -17.23
N ASP A 256 2.31 -3.87 -18.37
CA ASP A 256 1.74 -3.61 -19.70
C ASP A 256 0.41 -4.33 -19.94
N GLN A 257 0.18 -5.50 -19.31
CA GLN A 257 -1.14 -6.15 -19.40
C GLN A 257 -2.28 -5.30 -18.85
N TYR A 258 -2.03 -4.34 -17.95
CA TYR A 258 -3.06 -3.40 -17.46
C TYR A 258 -3.16 -2.12 -18.30
N VAL A 259 -2.27 -1.95 -19.28
CA VAL A 259 -2.22 -0.79 -20.18
C VAL A 259 -2.86 -1.14 -21.52
N LEU A 260 -2.51 -2.29 -22.11
CA LEU A 260 -3.05 -2.74 -23.41
C LEU A 260 -4.59 -2.78 -23.47
N PRO A 261 -5.33 -3.16 -22.40
CA PRO A 261 -6.79 -3.18 -22.41
C PRO A 261 -7.46 -1.82 -22.13
N ARG A 262 -6.68 -0.76 -21.90
CA ARG A 262 -7.25 0.58 -21.68
C ARG A 262 -8.16 0.97 -22.85
N ASP A 263 -9.24 1.65 -22.53
CA ASP A 263 -10.19 2.07 -23.55
C ASP A 263 -9.49 3.02 -24.55
N ALA A 264 -9.58 2.70 -25.84
CA ALA A 264 -8.86 3.42 -26.89
C ALA A 264 -9.30 4.88 -27.06
N LYS A 265 -10.50 5.25 -26.59
CA LYS A 265 -11.05 6.60 -26.70
C LYS A 265 -10.79 7.43 -25.44
N THR A 266 -10.92 6.83 -24.26
CA THR A 266 -10.83 7.55 -22.99
C THR A 266 -9.45 7.43 -22.33
N GLY A 267 -8.73 6.33 -22.57
CA GLY A 267 -7.52 5.97 -21.85
C GLY A 267 -7.74 5.45 -20.42
N LEU A 268 -9.00 5.26 -19.99
CA LEU A 268 -9.34 4.74 -18.65
C LEU A 268 -9.08 3.24 -18.54
N GLY A 269 -8.98 2.77 -17.28
CA GLY A 269 -8.81 1.37 -16.93
C GLY A 269 -7.34 0.90 -16.87
N VAL A 270 -7.10 -0.38 -16.55
CA VAL A 270 -8.09 -1.39 -16.13
C VAL A 270 -7.75 -1.98 -14.76
N TYR A 271 -8.77 -2.43 -14.02
CA TYR A 271 -8.58 -3.10 -12.72
C TYR A 271 -8.09 -4.55 -12.87
N GLN A 272 -8.36 -5.17 -14.01
CA GLN A 272 -7.90 -6.51 -14.39
C GLN A 272 -7.90 -6.60 -15.93
N PHE A 273 -7.06 -7.47 -16.49
CA PHE A 273 -6.90 -7.60 -17.93
C PHE A 273 -7.50 -8.88 -18.52
N THR A 274 -7.97 -9.79 -17.66
CA THR A 274 -8.74 -10.98 -18.03
C THR A 274 -10.20 -10.84 -17.59
N GLN A 275 -11.07 -11.65 -18.15
CA GLN A 275 -12.44 -11.84 -17.64
C GLN A 275 -12.60 -13.27 -17.10
N ALA A 276 -13.55 -13.47 -16.19
CA ALA A 276 -13.79 -14.79 -15.63
C ALA A 276 -14.34 -15.76 -16.69
N LEU A 277 -13.70 -16.93 -16.83
CA LEU A 277 -14.18 -18.00 -17.69
C LEU A 277 -15.52 -18.54 -17.17
N LYS A 278 -16.58 -18.34 -17.95
CA LYS A 278 -17.90 -18.93 -17.70
C LYS A 278 -17.82 -20.45 -17.87
N ARG A 279 -18.10 -21.17 -16.77
CA ARG A 279 -18.05 -22.63 -16.65
C ARG A 279 -19.41 -23.22 -16.30
N GLU A 280 -20.29 -22.43 -15.71
CA GLU A 280 -21.65 -22.82 -15.34
C GLU A 280 -22.64 -21.69 -15.68
N GLU A 281 -23.92 -22.02 -15.80
CA GLU A 281 -25.01 -21.04 -15.92
C GLU A 281 -25.44 -20.56 -14.53
N PRO A 282 -25.53 -19.23 -14.28
CA PRO A 282 -26.02 -18.72 -13.00
C PRO A 282 -27.53 -18.98 -12.86
N THR A 283 -27.96 -19.27 -11.64
CA THR A 283 -29.39 -19.45 -11.28
C THR A 283 -29.88 -18.41 -10.27
N ASP A 284 -28.97 -17.66 -9.65
CA ASP A 284 -29.24 -16.60 -8.69
C ASP A 284 -28.29 -15.42 -8.94
N ASP A 285 -28.83 -14.20 -8.95
CA ASP A 285 -28.06 -12.96 -9.12
C ASP A 285 -27.14 -12.67 -7.92
N ALA A 286 -27.56 -13.07 -6.71
CA ALA A 286 -26.77 -12.89 -5.50
C ALA A 286 -25.58 -13.86 -5.41
N ASP A 287 -25.64 -15.00 -6.11
CA ASP A 287 -24.48 -15.87 -6.26
C ASP A 287 -23.50 -15.30 -7.30
N THR A 288 -22.37 -14.80 -6.80
CA THR A 288 -21.37 -14.06 -7.58
C THR A 288 -20.07 -14.84 -7.78
N HIS A 289 -20.09 -16.17 -7.62
CA HIS A 289 -18.93 -17.00 -7.95
C HIS A 289 -18.50 -16.77 -9.41
N SER A 290 -17.19 -16.56 -9.61
CA SER A 290 -16.63 -16.25 -10.93
C SER A 290 -16.79 -17.37 -11.97
N LYS A 291 -17.12 -18.60 -11.54
CA LYS A 291 -17.45 -19.71 -12.44
C LYS A 291 -18.68 -19.43 -13.31
N PHE A 292 -19.53 -18.46 -12.95
CA PHE A 292 -20.68 -18.03 -13.75
C PHE A 292 -20.36 -16.96 -14.80
N GLY A 293 -19.08 -16.64 -14.99
CA GLY A 293 -18.62 -15.60 -15.92
C GLY A 293 -18.35 -14.26 -15.23
N ASP A 294 -17.99 -13.25 -16.03
CA ASP A 294 -17.68 -11.91 -15.56
C ASP A 294 -18.86 -11.29 -14.79
N ARG A 295 -18.59 -10.83 -13.57
CA ARG A 295 -19.66 -10.34 -12.68
C ARG A 295 -20.20 -8.98 -13.09
N ALA A 296 -19.40 -8.12 -13.73
CA ALA A 296 -19.89 -6.86 -14.27
C ALA A 296 -20.81 -7.12 -15.46
N GLN A 297 -20.46 -8.07 -16.32
CA GLN A 297 -21.27 -8.42 -17.49
C GLN A 297 -22.64 -8.95 -17.07
N ARG A 298 -22.70 -9.72 -15.98
CA ARG A 298 -23.98 -10.19 -15.42
C ARG A 298 -24.83 -9.06 -14.86
N GLN A 299 -24.24 -8.17 -14.06
CA GLN A 299 -25.02 -7.15 -13.34
C GLN A 299 -25.33 -5.90 -14.18
N PHE A 300 -24.47 -5.54 -15.13
CA PHE A 300 -24.55 -4.31 -15.93
C PHE A 300 -24.65 -4.58 -17.44
N GLY A 301 -24.25 -5.75 -17.92
CA GLY A 301 -24.29 -6.08 -19.35
C GLY A 301 -25.66 -5.93 -20.02
N PRO A 302 -26.81 -6.24 -19.37
CA PRO A 302 -28.12 -6.02 -19.96
C PRO A 302 -28.40 -4.55 -20.34
N GLU A 303 -27.88 -3.57 -19.58
CA GLU A 303 -28.10 -2.13 -19.83
C GLU A 303 -26.93 -1.47 -20.58
N PHE A 304 -25.70 -1.94 -20.38
CA PHE A 304 -24.48 -1.25 -20.84
C PHE A 304 -23.67 -2.05 -21.89
N GLY A 305 -24.16 -3.24 -22.25
CA GLY A 305 -23.59 -4.05 -23.32
C GLY A 305 -22.19 -4.61 -23.00
N PRO A 306 -21.42 -5.01 -24.04
CA PRO A 306 -20.21 -5.82 -23.89
C PRO A 306 -19.04 -5.17 -23.15
N THR A 307 -19.07 -3.84 -22.95
CA THR A 307 -17.98 -3.12 -22.27
C THR A 307 -18.07 -3.20 -20.74
N ALA A 308 -19.18 -3.71 -20.20
CA ALA A 308 -19.39 -3.93 -18.79
C ALA A 308 -18.62 -5.17 -18.29
N LEU A 309 -17.29 -5.06 -18.21
CA LEU A 309 -16.40 -6.10 -17.70
C LEU A 309 -15.76 -5.65 -16.39
N GLU A 310 -15.37 -6.60 -15.54
CA GLU A 310 -14.86 -6.29 -14.20
C GLU A 310 -13.67 -5.32 -14.23
N GLY A 311 -12.78 -5.47 -15.21
CA GLY A 311 -11.63 -4.58 -15.39
C GLY A 311 -11.99 -3.16 -15.81
N ASN A 312 -13.17 -2.94 -16.39
CA ASN A 312 -13.66 -1.65 -16.82
C ASN A 312 -14.47 -0.91 -15.74
N MET A 313 -14.75 -1.51 -14.59
CA MET A 313 -15.56 -0.90 -13.54
C MET A 313 -14.74 0.07 -12.68
N MET A 314 -14.73 1.35 -13.07
CA MET A 314 -14.01 2.45 -12.40
C MET A 314 -14.81 2.95 -11.18
N LEU A 315 -14.89 2.11 -10.17
CA LEU A 315 -15.67 2.33 -8.95
C LEU A 315 -14.78 2.55 -7.72
N LYS A 316 -15.36 3.13 -6.66
CA LYS A 316 -14.66 3.38 -5.38
C LYS A 316 -13.91 2.13 -4.90
N GLY A 317 -12.69 2.34 -4.39
CA GLY A 317 -11.76 1.29 -3.98
C GLY A 317 -10.98 0.67 -5.15
N ARG A 318 -11.64 0.39 -6.29
CA ARG A 318 -10.93 -0.11 -7.50
C ARG A 318 -10.06 0.99 -8.10
N THR A 319 -10.60 2.21 -8.15
CA THR A 319 -9.88 3.40 -8.59
C THR A 319 -8.78 3.81 -7.63
N SER A 320 -8.89 3.54 -6.32
CA SER A 320 -7.76 3.72 -5.39
C SER A 320 -6.62 2.78 -5.81
N THR A 321 -6.87 1.47 -5.88
CA THR A 321 -5.85 0.48 -6.31
C THR A 321 -5.15 0.85 -7.62
N LEU A 322 -5.89 1.37 -8.61
CA LEU A 322 -5.35 1.72 -9.93
C LEU A 322 -4.67 3.11 -9.96
N TYR A 323 -5.27 4.13 -9.36
CA TYR A 323 -4.85 5.53 -9.49
C TYR A 323 -4.21 6.12 -8.22
N SER A 324 -4.05 5.32 -7.17
CA SER A 324 -3.21 5.60 -6.00
C SER A 324 -2.16 4.50 -5.85
N GLU A 325 -2.48 3.31 -5.32
CA GLU A 325 -1.47 2.30 -4.98
C GLU A 325 -0.60 1.88 -6.17
N ASN A 326 -1.19 1.52 -7.32
CA ASN A 326 -0.43 1.17 -8.52
C ASN A 326 0.39 2.37 -9.02
N ALA A 327 -0.21 3.55 -9.05
CA ALA A 327 0.45 4.76 -9.54
C ALA A 327 1.66 5.14 -8.69
N LEU A 328 1.55 5.12 -7.35
CA LEU A 328 2.67 5.43 -6.46
C LEU A 328 3.85 4.48 -6.68
N MET A 329 3.57 3.17 -6.80
CA MET A 329 4.58 2.16 -7.06
C MET A 329 5.23 2.35 -8.45
N GLN A 330 4.43 2.53 -9.50
CA GLN A 330 4.94 2.66 -10.87
C GLN A 330 5.69 3.97 -11.12
N LEU A 331 5.27 5.09 -10.52
CA LEU A 331 6.01 6.36 -10.60
C LEU A 331 7.38 6.24 -9.94
N GLN A 332 7.48 5.58 -8.78
CA GLN A 332 8.77 5.34 -8.13
C GLN A 332 9.63 4.39 -8.96
N LEU A 333 9.08 3.26 -9.40
CA LEU A 333 9.81 2.27 -10.20
C LEU A 333 10.30 2.86 -11.53
N GLY A 334 9.46 3.63 -12.22
CA GLY A 334 9.82 4.27 -13.47
C GLY A 334 10.99 5.25 -13.32
N LYS A 335 11.09 5.93 -12.17
CA LYS A 335 12.26 6.76 -11.83
C LYS A 335 13.50 5.92 -11.54
N ASP A 336 13.35 4.86 -10.73
CA ASP A 336 14.46 3.96 -10.35
C ASP A 336 15.09 3.26 -11.57
N LEU A 337 14.29 2.93 -12.60
CA LEU A 337 14.75 2.27 -13.83
C LEU A 337 15.38 3.23 -14.87
N GLY A 338 15.39 4.54 -14.62
CA GLY A 338 15.96 5.53 -15.53
C GLY A 338 15.39 5.43 -16.96
N PRO A 339 16.21 5.35 -18.02
CA PRO A 339 15.73 5.27 -19.40
C PRO A 339 14.77 4.12 -19.68
N GLN A 340 14.96 2.96 -19.02
CA GLN A 340 14.10 1.79 -19.23
C GLN A 340 12.74 1.89 -18.53
N GLY A 341 12.56 2.88 -17.66
CA GLY A 341 11.32 3.16 -16.93
C GLY A 341 10.41 4.19 -17.60
N GLN A 342 10.81 4.80 -18.72
CA GLN A 342 10.05 5.87 -19.36
C GLN A 342 8.64 5.44 -19.79
N ASP A 343 8.48 4.23 -20.32
CA ASP A 343 7.16 3.69 -20.67
C ASP A 343 6.27 3.57 -19.44
N LEU A 344 6.82 3.12 -18.31
CA LEU A 344 6.07 2.97 -17.06
C LEU A 344 5.60 4.32 -16.52
N LEU A 345 6.46 5.34 -16.57
CA LEU A 345 6.10 6.72 -16.21
C LEU A 345 5.00 7.25 -17.12
N LYS A 346 5.16 7.08 -18.44
CA LYS A 346 4.17 7.50 -19.44
C LYS A 346 2.82 6.84 -19.19
N TRP A 347 2.78 5.51 -19.06
CA TRP A 347 1.54 4.78 -18.82
C TRP A 347 0.85 5.21 -17.54
N THR A 348 1.61 5.46 -16.48
CA THR A 348 1.03 5.88 -15.20
C THR A 348 0.43 7.28 -15.30
N VAL A 349 1.18 8.24 -15.84
CA VAL A 349 0.74 9.63 -15.98
C VAL A 349 -0.43 9.74 -16.95
N ASP A 350 -0.40 9.04 -18.09
CA ASP A 350 -1.52 9.03 -19.06
C ASP A 350 -2.81 8.52 -18.42
N GLY A 351 -2.72 7.48 -17.57
CA GLY A 351 -3.87 6.93 -16.84
C GLY A 351 -4.46 7.94 -15.83
N LEU A 352 -3.60 8.63 -15.07
CA LEU A 352 -4.03 9.68 -14.13
C LEU A 352 -4.68 10.88 -14.83
N LYS A 353 -4.15 11.27 -16.00
CA LYS A 353 -4.74 12.31 -16.85
C LYS A 353 -6.11 11.89 -17.38
N ALA A 354 -6.25 10.65 -17.85
CA ALA A 354 -7.55 10.13 -18.28
C ALA A 354 -8.57 10.15 -17.11
N PHE A 355 -8.18 9.67 -15.94
CA PHE A 355 -9.07 9.65 -14.77
C PHE A 355 -9.49 11.06 -14.34
N ALA A 356 -8.55 12.01 -14.30
CA ALA A 356 -8.85 13.42 -14.02
C ALA A 356 -9.82 14.02 -15.05
N LYS A 357 -9.61 13.74 -16.34
CA LYS A 357 -10.42 14.29 -17.44
C LYS A 357 -11.87 13.83 -17.38
N TYR A 358 -12.10 12.56 -17.09
CA TYR A 358 -13.42 11.95 -17.23
C TYR A 358 -14.18 11.85 -15.90
N ALA A 359 -13.49 11.51 -14.81
CA ALA A 359 -14.15 11.20 -13.55
C ALA A 359 -14.17 12.36 -12.56
N TYR A 360 -13.18 13.27 -12.59
CA TYR A 360 -13.05 14.31 -11.58
C TYR A 360 -14.05 15.45 -11.79
N ASN A 361 -14.78 15.79 -10.72
CA ASN A 361 -15.60 16.98 -10.62
C ASN A 361 -14.94 17.99 -9.69
N ASP A 362 -14.51 19.12 -10.24
CA ASP A 362 -13.81 20.18 -9.52
C ASP A 362 -14.73 21.04 -8.65
N GLN A 363 -16.04 21.00 -8.89
CA GLN A 363 -17.02 21.78 -8.13
C GLN A 363 -17.18 21.28 -6.70
N ASP A 364 -17.01 19.97 -6.50
CA ASP A 364 -17.28 19.32 -5.21
C ASP A 364 -16.24 18.28 -4.82
N ASN A 365 -15.07 18.24 -5.47
CA ASN A 365 -13.98 17.30 -5.20
C ASN A 365 -14.46 15.83 -5.18
N THR A 366 -15.26 15.44 -6.18
CA THR A 366 -15.70 14.05 -6.31
C THR A 366 -15.14 13.37 -7.55
N PHE A 367 -14.94 12.06 -7.46
CA PHE A 367 -14.85 11.21 -8.63
C PHE A 367 -16.20 10.55 -8.89
N ARG A 368 -16.61 10.57 -10.15
CA ARG A 368 -17.80 9.85 -10.64
C ARG A 368 -17.52 8.35 -10.66
N PRO A 369 -18.46 7.48 -10.25
CA PRO A 369 -18.39 6.06 -10.60
C PRO A 369 -18.56 5.93 -12.12
N MET A 370 -17.71 5.14 -12.78
CA MET A 370 -17.72 5.04 -14.25
C MET A 370 -17.50 3.62 -14.77
N ILE A 371 -17.82 3.40 -16.04
CA ILE A 371 -17.24 2.34 -16.86
C ILE A 371 -16.11 2.97 -17.70
N ALA A 372 -15.02 2.23 -17.94
CA ALA A 372 -13.84 2.74 -18.64
C ALA A 372 -14.11 3.26 -20.07
N ASN A 373 -15.20 2.85 -20.71
CA ASN A 373 -15.64 3.41 -22.00
C ASN A 373 -16.11 4.90 -21.92
N GLY A 374 -16.14 5.48 -20.72
CA GLY A 374 -16.55 6.86 -20.46
C GLY A 374 -17.98 7.01 -19.94
N GLN A 375 -18.71 5.91 -19.75
CA GLN A 375 -20.05 5.94 -19.18
C GLN A 375 -20.00 6.43 -17.73
N ASP A 376 -20.79 7.46 -17.44
CA ASP A 376 -21.03 7.96 -16.09
C ASP A 376 -22.12 7.10 -15.41
N LEU A 377 -21.85 6.62 -14.21
CA LEU A 377 -22.78 5.85 -13.37
C LEU A 377 -23.27 6.66 -12.15
N SER A 378 -23.03 7.97 -12.13
CA SER A 378 -23.45 8.84 -11.03
C SER A 378 -24.95 8.75 -10.79
N ASN A 379 -25.30 8.35 -9.57
CA ASN A 379 -26.66 8.08 -9.09
C ASN A 379 -27.40 6.94 -9.82
N TYR A 380 -26.68 6.08 -10.53
CA TYR A 380 -27.25 4.88 -11.13
C TYR A 380 -27.73 3.92 -10.04
N THR A 381 -28.99 3.50 -10.13
CA THR A 381 -29.60 2.53 -9.20
C THR A 381 -29.49 1.12 -9.79
N LEU A 382 -28.86 0.20 -9.06
CA LEU A 382 -28.67 -1.17 -9.53
C LEU A 382 -30.04 -1.86 -9.71
N PRO A 383 -30.38 -2.35 -10.92
CA PRO A 383 -31.69 -2.93 -11.21
C PRO A 383 -31.84 -4.38 -10.70
N ARG A 384 -30.72 -5.02 -10.34
CA ARG A 384 -30.60 -6.40 -9.87
C ARG A 384 -29.47 -6.57 -8.86
N ASP A 385 -29.52 -7.66 -8.12
CA ASP A 385 -28.44 -8.09 -7.24
C ASP A 385 -27.19 -8.45 -8.05
N GLY A 386 -26.04 -8.51 -7.37
CA GLY A 386 -24.79 -8.89 -8.00
C GLY A 386 -23.59 -8.42 -7.21
N TYR A 387 -22.41 -8.58 -7.81
CA TYR A 387 -21.13 -8.40 -7.14
C TYR A 387 -20.87 -6.96 -6.66
N TYR A 388 -21.47 -5.98 -7.34
CA TYR A 388 -21.28 -4.57 -7.04
C TYR A 388 -22.33 -4.01 -6.07
N GLY A 389 -23.26 -4.85 -5.61
CA GLY A 389 -24.26 -4.50 -4.61
C GLY A 389 -25.61 -5.14 -4.88
N LYS A 390 -26.47 -5.08 -3.88
CA LYS A 390 -27.88 -5.49 -4.00
C LYS A 390 -28.67 -4.53 -4.88
N LYS A 391 -29.77 -5.01 -5.47
CA LYS A 391 -30.78 -4.22 -6.16
C LYS A 391 -31.21 -3.03 -5.30
N GLY A 392 -31.37 -1.88 -5.94
CA GLY A 392 -31.70 -0.63 -5.26
C GLY A 392 -30.50 0.11 -4.66
N THR A 393 -29.29 -0.47 -4.67
CA THR A 393 -28.07 0.27 -4.32
C THR A 393 -27.87 1.40 -5.33
N VAL A 394 -27.53 2.60 -4.86
CA VAL A 394 -27.25 3.76 -5.70
C VAL A 394 -25.75 4.03 -5.73
N LEU A 395 -25.14 4.01 -6.92
CA LEU A 395 -23.74 4.34 -7.12
C LEU A 395 -23.57 5.87 -7.12
N LYS A 396 -23.04 6.45 -6.05
CA LYS A 396 -22.88 7.90 -5.93
C LYS A 396 -21.46 8.36 -6.31
N PRO A 397 -21.28 9.60 -6.78
CA PRO A 397 -19.98 10.27 -6.71
C PRO A 397 -19.40 10.15 -5.30
N TYR A 398 -18.08 9.96 -5.22
CA TYR A 398 -17.38 9.82 -3.95
C TYR A 398 -16.26 10.86 -3.86
N LYS A 399 -16.06 11.40 -2.66
CA LYS A 399 -15.00 12.38 -2.40
C LYS A 399 -13.63 11.80 -2.75
N ALA A 400 -12.80 12.59 -3.42
CA ALA A 400 -11.41 12.27 -3.67
C ALA A 400 -10.61 12.53 -2.38
N GLY A 401 -10.10 11.45 -1.77
CA GLY A 401 -9.30 11.53 -0.55
C GLY A 401 -7.83 11.89 -0.79
N ASN A 402 -7.08 12.01 0.30
CA ASN A 402 -5.67 12.43 0.27
C ASN A 402 -4.74 11.39 -0.38
N GLU A 403 -5.15 10.12 -0.50
CA GLU A 403 -4.40 9.11 -1.24
C GLU A 403 -4.26 9.46 -2.73
N PHE A 404 -5.24 10.17 -3.28
CA PHE A 404 -5.16 10.72 -4.64
C PHE A 404 -4.34 12.01 -4.67
N LEU A 405 -4.36 12.84 -3.62
CA LEU A 405 -3.53 14.04 -3.55
C LEU A 405 -2.05 13.69 -3.73
N ILE A 406 -1.58 12.59 -3.12
CA ILE A 406 -0.21 12.08 -3.29
C ILE A 406 0.04 11.68 -4.75
N SER A 407 -0.81 10.84 -5.35
CA SER A 407 -0.55 10.34 -6.70
C SER A 407 -0.59 11.46 -7.75
N TYR A 408 -1.51 12.42 -7.63
CA TYR A 408 -1.58 13.59 -8.49
C TYR A 408 -0.41 14.55 -8.28
N ALA A 409 0.04 14.78 -7.03
CA ALA A 409 1.23 15.59 -6.75
C ALA A 409 2.49 14.98 -7.35
N ARG A 410 2.70 13.67 -7.19
CA ARG A 410 3.87 12.96 -7.74
C ARG A 410 3.83 12.86 -9.26
N ALA A 411 2.67 12.65 -9.86
CA ALA A 411 2.53 12.68 -11.32
C ALA A 411 2.82 14.08 -11.87
N TYR A 412 2.32 15.13 -11.22
CA TYR A 412 2.61 16.51 -11.60
C TYR A 412 4.10 16.81 -11.55
N ALA A 413 4.81 16.32 -10.54
CA ALA A 413 6.26 16.50 -10.42
C ALA A 413 7.07 15.90 -11.57
N ILE A 414 6.50 14.94 -12.31
CA ILE A 414 7.10 14.33 -13.51
C ILE A 414 6.62 15.05 -14.77
N ASP A 415 5.35 15.44 -14.81
CA ASP A 415 4.70 16.12 -15.93
C ASP A 415 3.83 17.27 -15.40
N ASN A 416 4.29 18.51 -15.62
CA ASN A 416 3.68 19.74 -15.10
C ASN A 416 2.35 20.11 -15.81
N ASP A 417 1.46 19.14 -16.02
CA ASP A 417 0.16 19.31 -16.67
C ASP A 417 -0.84 20.00 -15.74
N PRO A 418 -1.45 21.13 -16.15
CA PRO A 418 -2.46 21.83 -15.35
C PRO A 418 -3.65 20.96 -14.92
N LEU A 419 -4.00 19.91 -15.68
CA LEU A 419 -5.08 19.00 -15.31
C LEU A 419 -4.74 18.21 -14.04
N LEU A 420 -3.49 17.76 -13.88
CA LEU A 420 -3.05 17.06 -12.68
C LEU A 420 -3.03 18.01 -11.48
N TRP A 421 -2.55 19.24 -11.69
CA TRP A 421 -2.56 20.28 -10.66
C TRP A 421 -3.97 20.63 -10.21
N LYS A 422 -4.94 20.69 -11.13
CA LYS A 422 -6.34 20.98 -10.84
C LYS A 422 -6.95 19.99 -9.85
N VAL A 423 -6.64 18.70 -10.00
CA VAL A 423 -7.08 17.66 -9.05
C VAL A 423 -6.41 17.84 -7.70
N ALA A 424 -5.08 17.97 -7.67
CA ALA A 424 -4.34 18.19 -6.43
C ALA A 424 -4.85 19.43 -5.66
N ARG A 425 -5.09 20.54 -6.36
CA ARG A 425 -5.61 21.78 -5.76
C ARG A 425 -7.02 21.61 -5.21
N GLY A 426 -7.91 20.94 -5.94
CA GLY A 426 -9.28 20.73 -5.47
C GLY A 426 -9.37 19.78 -4.28
N ILE A 427 -8.56 18.71 -4.24
CA ILE A 427 -8.48 17.83 -3.07
C ILE A 427 -7.96 18.61 -1.86
N ALA A 428 -6.86 19.36 -2.00
CA ALA A 428 -6.32 20.16 -0.90
C ALA A 428 -7.35 21.17 -0.35
N ASN A 429 -8.13 21.81 -1.24
CA ASN A 429 -9.19 22.73 -0.84
C ASN A 429 -10.29 22.05 -0.01
N ASP A 430 -10.84 20.94 -0.51
CA ASP A 430 -11.90 20.17 0.16
C ASP A 430 -11.44 19.59 1.50
N GLN A 431 -10.15 19.29 1.62
CA GLN A 431 -9.51 18.77 2.84
C GLN A 431 -9.19 19.85 3.88
N GLY A 432 -9.61 21.10 3.63
CA GLY A 432 -9.41 22.21 4.55
C GLY A 432 -7.95 22.66 4.66
N LEU A 433 -7.12 22.36 3.64
CA LEU A 433 -5.71 22.75 3.58
C LEU A 433 -5.51 24.16 3.01
N GLY A 434 -6.60 24.83 2.60
CA GLY A 434 -6.56 26.13 1.92
C GLY A 434 -6.31 25.98 0.42
N ASP A 435 -5.66 26.96 -0.16
CA ASP A 435 -5.33 26.98 -1.59
C ASP A 435 -3.83 26.79 -1.81
N ILE A 436 -3.46 25.66 -2.44
CA ILE A 436 -2.07 25.38 -2.81
C ILE A 436 -1.59 26.23 -4.01
N GLY A 437 -2.44 27.09 -4.57
CA GLY A 437 -2.10 28.04 -5.62
C GLY A 437 -2.60 27.64 -7.01
N THR A 438 -2.62 28.60 -7.94
CA THR A 438 -3.02 28.38 -9.35
C THR A 438 -2.00 27.52 -10.11
N ALA A 439 -0.75 27.55 -9.66
CA ALA A 439 0.38 26.71 -10.05
C ALA A 439 1.36 26.68 -8.87
N PRO A 440 2.39 25.80 -8.86
CA PRO A 440 3.36 25.78 -7.77
C PRO A 440 4.01 27.16 -7.55
N GLY A 441 3.92 27.70 -6.33
CA GLY A 441 4.53 28.99 -6.00
C GLY A 441 3.70 30.22 -6.41
N LYS A 442 2.48 30.05 -6.94
CA LYS A 442 1.65 31.14 -7.46
C LYS A 442 0.35 31.27 -6.70
N GLU A 443 0.10 32.45 -6.13
CA GLU A 443 -1.15 32.79 -5.41
C GLU A 443 -1.51 31.82 -4.27
N ILE A 444 -0.50 31.32 -3.58
CA ILE A 444 -0.67 30.35 -2.50
C ILE A 444 -1.37 31.00 -1.31
N LYS A 445 -2.39 30.32 -0.77
CA LYS A 445 -3.14 30.70 0.43
C LYS A 445 -3.46 29.44 1.24
N VAL A 446 -2.41 28.72 1.65
CA VAL A 446 -2.55 27.55 2.53
C VAL A 446 -3.19 27.95 3.87
N ASN A 447 -3.96 27.03 4.45
CA ASN A 447 -4.65 27.23 5.72
C ASN A 447 -3.77 26.78 6.89
N MET A 448 -3.00 27.72 7.46
CA MET A 448 -2.12 27.43 8.61
C MET A 448 -2.88 27.13 9.91
N ASP A 449 -4.20 27.38 9.95
CA ASP A 449 -5.07 27.05 11.07
C ASP A 449 -5.84 25.74 10.86
N THR A 450 -5.48 24.95 9.83
CA THR A 450 -6.15 23.68 9.55
C THR A 450 -6.11 22.74 10.75
N THR A 451 -7.19 21.98 10.93
CA THR A 451 -7.30 20.89 11.91
C THR A 451 -7.00 19.53 11.29
N ASN A 452 -6.65 19.49 9.99
CA ASN A 452 -6.33 18.25 9.30
C ASN A 452 -5.18 17.53 10.00
N SER A 453 -5.39 16.25 10.31
CA SER A 453 -4.41 15.35 10.94
C SER A 453 -4.17 14.09 10.11
N ASP A 454 -4.46 14.13 8.81
CA ASP A 454 -4.30 12.98 7.93
C ASP A 454 -2.84 12.81 7.50
N PRO A 455 -2.17 11.67 7.82
CA PRO A 455 -0.81 11.41 7.36
C PRO A 455 -0.69 11.42 5.83
N TYR A 456 -1.73 11.06 5.07
CA TYR A 456 -1.71 11.15 3.61
C TYR A 456 -1.54 12.59 3.11
N ALA A 457 -2.22 13.56 3.76
CA ALA A 457 -2.08 14.97 3.42
C ALA A 457 -0.67 15.49 3.71
N LEU A 458 -0.07 15.06 4.81
CA LEU A 458 1.31 15.39 5.16
C LEU A 458 2.28 14.87 4.08
N PHE A 459 2.18 13.59 3.69
CA PHE A 459 3.00 13.04 2.61
C PHE A 459 2.86 13.82 1.31
N ALA A 460 1.63 14.15 0.91
CA ALA A 460 1.40 14.86 -0.33
C ALA A 460 1.98 16.28 -0.32
N LEU A 461 1.91 17.01 0.80
CA LEU A 461 2.54 18.32 0.95
C LEU A 461 4.06 18.25 0.90
N LEU A 462 4.67 17.18 1.44
CA LEU A 462 6.10 16.94 1.29
C LEU A 462 6.48 16.64 -0.15
N ASP A 463 5.67 15.91 -0.90
CA ASP A 463 5.88 15.67 -2.33
C ASP A 463 5.79 16.98 -3.15
N LEU A 464 4.77 17.80 -2.87
CA LEU A 464 4.64 19.15 -3.44
C LEU A 464 5.83 20.04 -3.10
N TYR A 465 6.27 20.05 -1.84
CA TYR A 465 7.47 20.79 -1.40
C TYR A 465 8.73 20.30 -2.12
N HIS A 466 8.98 18.98 -2.16
CA HIS A 466 10.17 18.42 -2.76
C HIS A 466 10.28 18.79 -4.25
N ALA A 467 9.17 18.74 -4.99
CA ALA A 467 9.16 19.07 -6.42
C ALA A 467 9.29 20.58 -6.71
N SER A 468 8.71 21.43 -5.85
CA SER A 468 8.57 22.88 -6.14
C SER A 468 9.51 23.78 -5.33
N GLN A 469 10.06 23.28 -4.24
CA GLN A 469 10.83 24.03 -3.23
C GLN A 469 10.06 25.20 -2.58
N VAL A 470 8.73 25.19 -2.63
CA VAL A 470 7.87 26.21 -2.04
C VAL A 470 7.72 25.98 -0.53
N ALA A 471 8.30 26.87 0.27
CA ALA A 471 8.37 26.73 1.72
C ALA A 471 7.01 26.56 2.42
N ASP A 472 5.94 27.18 1.90
CA ASP A 472 4.62 27.16 2.54
C ASP A 472 3.99 25.76 2.56
N TYR A 473 4.30 24.89 1.60
CA TYR A 473 3.83 23.50 1.62
C TYR A 473 4.45 22.71 2.76
N ARG A 474 5.76 22.88 3.02
CA ARG A 474 6.42 22.24 4.16
C ARG A 474 5.95 22.82 5.49
N LYS A 475 5.74 24.14 5.60
CA LYS A 475 5.16 24.75 6.81
C LYS A 475 3.78 24.19 7.12
N LEU A 476 2.93 24.02 6.10
CA LEU A 476 1.63 23.38 6.28
C LEU A 476 1.77 21.91 6.67
N ALA A 477 2.74 21.18 6.11
CA ALA A 477 3.04 19.81 6.54
C ALA A 477 3.49 19.73 8.00
N GLU A 478 4.29 20.70 8.49
CA GLU A 478 4.63 20.85 9.91
C GLU A 478 3.37 21.00 10.77
N LYS A 479 2.43 21.87 10.35
CA LYS A 479 1.14 22.05 11.04
C LYS A 479 0.31 20.77 11.10
N ILE A 480 0.26 19.98 10.03
CA ILE A 480 -0.41 18.68 10.03
C ILE A 480 0.32 17.70 10.96
N GLY A 481 1.65 17.69 10.97
CA GLY A 481 2.45 16.89 11.90
C GLY A 481 2.13 17.21 13.36
N ASP A 482 2.00 18.48 13.71
CA ASP A 482 1.61 18.92 15.05
C ASP A 482 0.18 18.45 15.38
N ASN A 483 -0.75 18.52 14.43
CA ASN A 483 -2.12 18.03 14.61
C ASN A 483 -2.17 16.50 14.79
N ILE A 484 -1.36 15.74 14.05
CA ILE A 484 -1.21 14.28 14.20
C ILE A 484 -0.80 13.96 15.64
N ILE A 485 0.26 14.59 16.14
CA ILE A 485 0.71 14.37 17.52
C ILE A 485 -0.38 14.76 18.52
N LYS A 486 -0.99 15.94 18.34
CA LYS A 486 -1.99 16.46 19.28
C LYS A 486 -3.25 15.58 19.37
N THR A 487 -3.69 14.99 18.27
CA THR A 487 -5.03 14.37 18.18
C THR A 487 -5.03 12.87 17.95
N ARG A 488 -3.92 12.29 17.49
CA ARG A 488 -3.82 10.86 17.19
C ARG A 488 -2.82 10.12 18.05
N TYR A 489 -1.83 10.80 18.64
CA TYR A 489 -0.94 10.18 19.62
C TYR A 489 -1.62 10.08 20.98
N ILE A 490 -2.18 8.92 21.28
CA ILE A 490 -3.06 8.67 22.42
C ILE A 490 -2.55 7.44 23.15
N ASP A 491 -2.37 7.56 24.46
CA ASP A 491 -1.88 6.48 25.33
C ASP A 491 -0.59 5.81 24.83
N GLY A 492 0.26 6.59 24.15
CA GLY A 492 1.55 6.14 23.62
C GLY A 492 1.50 5.45 22.25
N PHE A 493 0.33 5.41 21.60
CA PHE A 493 0.10 4.82 20.26
C PHE A 493 -0.56 5.84 19.32
N PHE A 494 -0.56 5.53 18.02
CA PHE A 494 -1.32 6.31 17.04
C PHE A 494 -2.67 5.67 16.74
N MET A 495 -3.75 6.44 16.86
CA MET A 495 -5.11 6.00 16.54
C MET A 495 -5.85 7.05 15.72
N ALA A 496 -6.65 6.60 14.74
CA ALA A 496 -7.45 7.49 13.90
C ALA A 496 -8.58 8.21 14.66
N SER A 497 -8.98 7.68 15.83
CA SER A 497 -9.93 8.30 16.77
C SER A 497 -9.57 7.87 18.20
N PRO A 498 -9.78 8.71 19.23
CA PRO A 498 -9.63 8.32 20.63
C PRO A 498 -10.53 7.15 21.06
N ASP A 499 -11.64 6.94 20.36
CA ASP A 499 -12.64 5.94 20.71
C ASP A 499 -12.27 4.52 20.24
N ARG A 500 -11.24 4.37 19.39
CA ARG A 500 -10.84 3.06 18.82
C ARG A 500 -10.44 2.07 19.91
N GLN A 501 -10.92 0.84 19.83
CA GLN A 501 -10.58 -0.19 20.80
C GLN A 501 -9.10 -0.59 20.71
N TYR A 502 -8.57 -0.75 19.49
CA TYR A 502 -7.19 -1.17 19.23
C TYR A 502 -6.46 -0.15 18.36
N ALA A 503 -5.20 0.10 18.69
CA ALA A 503 -4.23 0.74 17.81
C ALA A 503 -3.56 -0.33 16.93
N ASP A 504 -3.35 0.01 15.65
CA ASP A 504 -2.58 -0.80 14.70
C ASP A 504 -1.11 -0.39 14.77
N VAL A 505 -0.20 -1.34 14.94
CA VAL A 505 1.24 -1.05 14.99
C VAL A 505 1.80 -0.61 13.62
N ASP A 506 1.07 -0.90 12.53
CA ASP A 506 1.38 -0.48 11.16
C ASP A 506 0.83 0.90 10.79
N ALA A 507 0.36 1.65 11.79
CA ALA A 507 -0.05 3.05 11.64
C ALA A 507 1.00 3.87 10.87
N ILE A 508 0.52 4.70 9.93
CA ILE A 508 1.38 5.50 9.03
C ILE A 508 1.60 6.94 9.51
N GLU A 509 0.93 7.36 10.59
CA GLU A 509 1.23 8.60 11.32
C GLU A 509 2.72 8.75 11.66
N PRO A 510 3.38 7.79 12.34
CA PRO A 510 4.82 7.89 12.64
C PRO A 510 5.68 7.90 11.37
N TYR A 511 5.23 7.23 10.30
CA TYR A 511 5.94 7.25 9.02
C TYR A 511 5.91 8.65 8.40
N ALA A 512 4.75 9.28 8.34
CA ALA A 512 4.59 10.66 7.87
C ALA A 512 5.45 11.64 8.69
N LEU A 513 5.46 11.51 10.02
CA LEU A 513 6.29 12.33 10.91
C LEU A 513 7.79 12.16 10.65
N LEU A 514 8.27 10.93 10.43
CA LEU A 514 9.67 10.69 10.06
C LEU A 514 10.01 11.25 8.68
N ALA A 515 9.11 11.18 7.69
CA ALA A 515 9.32 11.77 6.38
C ALA A 515 9.44 13.31 6.46
N LEU A 516 8.63 13.95 7.32
CA LEU A 516 8.75 15.38 7.60
C LEU A 516 10.09 15.70 8.26
N GLU A 517 10.48 14.95 9.29
CA GLU A 517 11.75 15.15 9.98
C GLU A 517 12.94 14.95 9.04
N ALA A 518 12.89 13.93 8.17
CA ALA A 518 13.87 13.70 7.11
C ALA A 518 13.97 14.89 6.15
N SER A 519 12.83 15.46 5.73
CA SER A 519 12.80 16.66 4.89
C SER A 519 13.46 17.87 5.57
N LEU A 520 13.14 18.12 6.85
CA LEU A 520 13.71 19.23 7.63
C LEU A 520 15.21 19.07 7.88
N ARG A 521 15.68 17.84 8.03
CA ARG A 521 17.11 17.50 8.18
C ARG A 521 17.86 17.40 6.85
N ASN A 522 17.22 17.67 5.70
CA ASN A 522 17.78 17.47 4.36
C ASN A 522 18.31 16.05 4.13
N LYS A 523 17.62 15.04 4.67
CA LYS A 523 17.93 13.61 4.54
C LYS A 523 16.71 12.81 4.04
N PRO A 524 16.02 13.20 2.95
CA PRO A 524 14.81 12.50 2.50
C PRO A 524 15.03 11.00 2.24
N GLN A 525 16.23 10.60 1.83
CA GLN A 525 16.62 9.20 1.60
C GLN A 525 16.78 8.36 2.88
N ALA A 526 16.79 8.98 4.06
CA ALA A 526 16.88 8.26 5.33
C ALA A 526 15.61 7.45 5.64
N VAL A 527 14.49 7.77 4.99
CA VAL A 527 13.21 7.13 5.17
C VAL A 527 12.79 6.52 3.84
N ALA A 528 12.30 5.28 3.86
CA ALA A 528 11.87 4.58 2.65
C ALA A 528 10.77 5.37 1.90
N PRO A 529 10.67 5.26 0.56
CA PRO A 529 9.57 5.87 -0.18
C PRO A 529 8.21 5.31 0.26
N PHE A 530 7.26 6.19 0.56
CA PHE A 530 5.89 5.79 0.90
C PHE A 530 5.12 5.38 -0.36
N LEU A 531 4.64 4.14 -0.39
CA LEU A 531 3.92 3.53 -1.52
C LEU A 531 2.46 3.19 -1.21
N ASN A 532 1.97 3.55 -0.01
CA ASN A 532 0.63 3.21 0.47
C ASN A 532 0.34 1.70 0.49
N GLY A 533 1.32 0.90 0.94
CA GLY A 533 1.12 -0.54 1.17
C GLY A 533 0.55 -0.79 2.56
N ALA A 534 -0.31 -1.80 2.70
CA ALA A 534 -0.84 -2.23 4.00
C ALA A 534 -1.20 -3.73 3.95
N GLY A 535 -1.07 -4.41 5.09
CA GLY A 535 -1.52 -5.79 5.23
C GLY A 535 -2.99 -5.90 5.64
N PHE A 536 -3.51 -7.12 5.57
CA PHE A 536 -4.79 -7.50 6.15
C PHE A 536 -4.82 -9.01 6.40
N THR A 537 -5.77 -9.44 7.21
CA THR A 537 -6.06 -10.83 7.54
C THR A 537 -7.55 -11.07 7.39
N GLU A 538 -7.94 -12.07 6.60
CA GLU A 538 -9.33 -12.40 6.27
C GLU A 538 -9.63 -13.88 6.48
N GLY A 539 -10.77 -14.16 7.11
CA GLY A 539 -11.23 -15.53 7.35
C GLY A 539 -12.54 -15.60 8.13
N ALA A 540 -12.85 -16.79 8.66
CA ALA A 540 -13.96 -16.96 9.58
C ALA A 540 -13.55 -16.51 10.99
N TYR A 541 -14.40 -15.70 11.62
CA TYR A 541 -14.23 -15.24 12.99
C TYR A 541 -15.43 -15.67 13.82
N ARG A 542 -15.20 -16.30 14.97
CA ARG A 542 -16.28 -16.77 15.84
C ARG A 542 -16.89 -15.61 16.63
N MET A 543 -18.20 -15.46 16.52
CA MET A 543 -19.01 -14.50 17.27
C MET A 543 -19.29 -15.01 18.68
N ASP A 544 -19.78 -14.14 19.58
CA ASP A 544 -20.07 -14.50 20.97
C ASP A 544 -21.12 -15.60 21.11
N ASP A 545 -22.10 -15.64 20.21
CA ASP A 545 -23.16 -16.67 20.16
C ASP A 545 -22.66 -18.02 19.60
N GLY A 546 -21.38 -18.10 19.22
CA GLY A 546 -20.76 -19.29 18.63
C GLY A 546 -20.94 -19.43 17.13
N SER A 547 -21.65 -18.52 16.46
CA SER A 547 -21.74 -18.49 15.00
C SER A 547 -20.42 -18.07 14.35
N ALA A 548 -20.17 -18.53 13.13
CA ALA A 548 -19.01 -18.13 12.35
C ALA A 548 -19.37 -16.96 11.42
N ARG A 549 -18.73 -15.80 11.62
CA ARG A 549 -18.81 -14.67 10.70
C ARG A 549 -17.74 -14.83 9.61
N VAL A 550 -18.17 -15.36 8.46
CA VAL A 550 -17.30 -15.60 7.29
C VAL A 550 -16.82 -14.28 6.67
N SER A 551 -15.63 -14.30 6.04
CA SER A 551 -15.00 -13.12 5.43
C SER A 551 -14.88 -11.91 6.37
N THR A 552 -14.61 -12.17 7.65
CA THR A 552 -14.22 -11.12 8.58
C THR A 552 -12.81 -10.67 8.26
N ARG A 553 -12.52 -9.37 8.39
CA ARG A 553 -11.18 -8.82 8.28
C ARG A 553 -10.71 -8.17 9.58
N ASP A 554 -9.41 -8.24 9.86
CA ASP A 554 -8.77 -7.44 10.91
C ASP A 554 -9.02 -5.94 10.75
N ASN A 555 -9.11 -5.43 9.51
CA ASN A 555 -9.53 -4.04 9.25
C ASN A 555 -10.87 -3.69 9.95
N GLU A 556 -11.80 -4.64 10.04
CA GLU A 556 -13.09 -4.41 10.72
C GLU A 556 -12.93 -4.38 12.25
N LEU A 557 -11.95 -5.09 12.80
CA LEU A 557 -11.61 -5.09 14.23
C LEU A 557 -10.97 -3.76 14.63
N PHE A 558 -10.05 -3.23 13.82
CA PHE A 558 -9.47 -1.89 14.01
C PHE A 558 -10.49 -0.76 13.84
N LEU A 559 -11.61 -1.03 13.17
CA LEU A 559 -12.72 -0.09 13.04
C LEU A 559 -13.70 -0.11 14.23
N LEU A 560 -13.53 -0.97 15.22
CA LEU A 560 -14.40 -0.97 16.41
C LEU A 560 -13.99 0.13 17.39
N ASN A 561 -14.97 0.88 17.87
CA ASN A 561 -14.81 1.71 19.06
C ASN A 561 -14.98 0.87 20.34
N VAL A 562 -14.59 1.44 21.48
CA VAL A 562 -14.79 0.80 22.79
C VAL A 562 -16.26 0.46 23.00
N GLY A 563 -16.55 -0.80 23.28
CA GLY A 563 -17.90 -1.33 23.49
C GLY A 563 -18.65 -1.76 22.23
N GLU A 564 -18.11 -1.50 21.03
CA GLU A 564 -18.68 -2.01 19.78
C GLU A 564 -18.27 -3.47 19.53
N LYS A 565 -19.08 -4.17 18.72
CA LYS A 565 -18.82 -5.53 18.27
C LYS A 565 -19.08 -5.64 16.77
N LEU A 566 -18.41 -6.59 16.12
CA LEU A 566 -18.67 -6.92 14.73
C LEU A 566 -20.18 -7.17 14.49
N GLN A 567 -20.72 -6.59 13.44
CA GLN A 567 -22.11 -6.80 13.02
C GLN A 567 -22.18 -7.90 11.95
N PRO A 568 -23.29 -8.65 11.83
CA PRO A 568 -23.48 -9.59 10.74
C PRO A 568 -23.26 -8.91 9.38
N ASN A 569 -22.49 -9.54 8.49
CA ASN A 569 -22.13 -8.96 7.19
C ASN A 569 -23.02 -9.44 6.04
N GLY A 570 -24.04 -10.27 6.33
CA GLY A 570 -24.97 -10.81 5.33
C GLY A 570 -24.37 -11.80 4.33
N ARG A 571 -23.11 -12.23 4.54
CA ARG A 571 -22.46 -13.27 3.74
C ARG A 571 -22.75 -14.64 4.34
N LYS A 572 -22.87 -15.65 3.48
CA LYS A 572 -23.07 -17.05 3.86
C LYS A 572 -21.92 -17.91 3.38
#